data_AF-A0A7H8J1S1-F1
#
_entry.id   AF-A0A7H8J1S1-F1
#
_cell.length_a   1.000
_cell.length_b   1.000
_cell.length_c   1.000
_cell.angle_alpha   90.00
_cell.angle_beta   90.00
_cell.angle_gamma   90.00
#
_symmetry.space_group_name_H-M   'P 1'
#
loop_
_entity.id
_entity.type
_entity.pdbx_description
1 polymer ?
#
loop_
_entity_poly.entity_id
_entity_poly.type
_entity_poly.pdbx_seq_one_letter_code
_entity_poly.pdbx_strand_id
1 'polypeptide(L)'
;MPIYPWKCAPDGYATRRGLRALGLRPGGQEVAAQVMRGRYRRPPLVAYLYRVDLAVPVRPMTSRKWGALALAMLARRTCPVCRITYSYCLPTSLGMCAACAHSEDQRTP
;
A
#
# COMPACT_ATOMS: atom_id res chain seq x y z
N MET A 1 -0.12 -4.39 -27.79
CA MET A 1 0.93 -3.98 -26.84
C MET A 1 2.16 -4.86 -27.02
N PRO A 2 3.37 -4.30 -27.18
CA PRO A 2 4.59 -5.08 -27.39
C PRO A 2 4.98 -5.95 -26.17
N ILE A 3 5.54 -7.12 -26.47
CA ILE A 3 6.02 -8.09 -25.49
C ILE A 3 7.52 -8.29 -25.70
N TYR A 4 8.32 -8.05 -24.66
CA TYR A 4 9.76 -8.22 -24.68
C TYR A 4 10.20 -9.45 -23.87
N PRO A 5 11.35 -10.07 -24.21
CA PRO A 5 11.97 -11.07 -23.35
C PRO A 5 12.32 -10.50 -21.97
N TRP A 6 12.44 -11.38 -20.97
CA TRP A 6 12.80 -10.99 -19.61
C TRP A 6 14.13 -10.22 -19.57
N LYS A 7 14.15 -9.08 -18.86
CA LYS A 7 15.29 -8.14 -18.78
C LYS A 7 15.72 -7.49 -20.11
N CYS A 8 14.94 -7.62 -21.17
CA CYS A 8 15.21 -6.99 -22.47
C CYS A 8 14.24 -5.82 -22.76
N ALA A 9 13.86 -5.07 -21.73
CA ALA A 9 13.05 -3.87 -21.92
C ALA A 9 13.89 -2.79 -22.64
N PRO A 10 13.36 -2.15 -23.68
CA PRO A 10 14.03 -1.01 -24.30
C PRO A 10 14.19 0.16 -23.32
N ASP A 11 15.14 1.04 -23.62
CA ASP A 11 15.32 2.28 -22.87
C ASP A 11 14.05 3.16 -22.91
N GLY A 12 13.87 3.97 -21.86
CA GLY A 12 12.67 4.78 -21.68
C GLY A 12 11.47 4.03 -21.10
N TYR A 13 11.58 2.72 -20.88
CA TYR A 13 10.58 1.92 -20.16
C TYR A 13 11.04 1.55 -18.76
N ALA A 14 10.12 1.59 -17.80
CA ALA A 14 10.37 1.14 -16.45
C ALA A 14 9.16 0.38 -15.89
N THR A 15 9.44 -0.61 -15.03
CA THR A 15 8.40 -1.24 -14.22
C THR A 15 7.88 -0.27 -13.15
N ARG A 16 6.73 -0.55 -12.52
CA ARG A 16 6.23 0.27 -11.40
C ARG A 16 7.25 0.42 -10.27
N ARG A 17 8.04 -0.63 -9.99
CA ARG A 17 9.12 -0.61 -9.01
C ARG A 17 10.29 0.27 -9.47
N GLY A 18 10.65 0.19 -10.74
CA GLY A 18 11.68 1.05 -11.35
C GLY A 18 11.30 2.54 -11.28
N LEU A 19 10.08 2.90 -11.69
CA LEU A 19 9.57 4.27 -11.54
C LEU A 19 9.62 4.74 -10.09
N ARG A 20 9.26 3.88 -9.13
CA ARG A 20 9.29 4.23 -7.71
C ARG A 20 10.69 4.50 -7.18
N ALA A 21 11.70 3.76 -7.65
CA ALA A 21 13.10 4.03 -7.31
C ALA A 21 13.56 5.41 -7.82
N LEU A 22 12.98 5.89 -8.92
CA LEU A 22 13.21 7.22 -9.49
C LEU A 22 12.31 8.31 -8.88
N GLY A 23 11.52 8.01 -7.85
CA GLY A 23 10.57 8.97 -7.28
C GLY A 23 9.37 9.29 -8.19
N LEU A 24 9.12 8.46 -9.21
CA LEU A 24 8.06 8.61 -10.19
C LEU A 24 6.90 7.62 -9.96
N ARG A 25 5.76 7.92 -10.56
CA ARG A 25 4.58 7.03 -10.66
C ARG A 25 4.05 7.05 -12.10
N PRO A 26 3.34 6.00 -12.56
CA PRO A 26 2.82 5.92 -13.93
C PRO A 26 1.93 7.10 -14.39
N GLY A 27 1.39 7.89 -13.46
CA GLY A 27 0.60 9.08 -13.82
C GLY A 27 -0.81 8.82 -14.32
N GLY A 28 -1.24 7.56 -14.42
CA GLY A 28 -2.54 7.19 -15.01
C GLY A 28 -2.42 6.71 -16.46
N GLN A 29 -1.20 6.65 -17.00
CA GLN A 29 -0.95 6.02 -18.30
C GLN A 29 -1.33 4.53 -18.27
N GLU A 30 -1.82 4.04 -19.40
CA GLU A 30 -2.03 2.61 -19.62
C GLU A 30 -0.70 1.87 -19.69
N VAL A 31 -0.74 0.54 -19.62
CA VAL A 31 0.47 -0.26 -19.79
C VAL A 31 0.97 -0.07 -21.22
N ALA A 32 2.25 0.27 -21.38
CA ALA A 32 2.83 0.56 -22.69
C ALA A 32 3.53 -0.67 -23.29
N ALA A 33 4.08 -1.55 -22.45
CA ALA A 33 4.67 -2.82 -22.86
C ALA A 33 4.66 -3.84 -21.72
N GLN A 34 5.03 -5.08 -22.01
CA GLN A 34 5.26 -6.09 -20.98
C GLN A 34 6.54 -6.89 -21.26
N VAL A 35 7.22 -7.33 -20.21
CA VAL A 35 8.29 -8.33 -20.29
C VAL A 35 7.80 -9.66 -19.74
N MET A 36 8.17 -10.75 -20.40
CA MET A 36 7.74 -12.10 -20.02
C MET A 36 8.92 -13.02 -19.78
N ARG A 37 8.84 -13.82 -18.71
CA ARG A 37 9.74 -14.95 -18.44
C ARG A 37 8.95 -16.24 -18.40
N GLY A 38 9.28 -17.16 -19.31
CA GLY A 38 8.76 -18.52 -19.27
C GLY A 38 9.12 -19.22 -17.95
N ARG A 39 8.22 -20.05 -17.44
CA ARG A 39 8.44 -20.86 -16.23
C ARG A 39 8.01 -22.29 -16.50
N TYR A 40 8.82 -23.24 -16.06
CA TYR A 40 8.49 -24.66 -16.21
C TYR A 40 7.24 -25.00 -15.36
N ARG A 41 6.23 -25.62 -15.99
CA ARG A 41 4.95 -26.02 -15.37
C ARG A 41 4.16 -24.89 -14.67
N ARG A 42 4.43 -23.62 -14.98
CA ARG A 42 3.73 -22.46 -14.39
C ARG A 42 3.47 -21.40 -15.46
N PRO A 43 2.43 -20.57 -15.31
CA PRO A 43 2.22 -19.44 -16.21
C PRO A 43 3.44 -18.51 -16.21
N PRO A 44 3.73 -17.85 -17.34
CA PRO A 44 4.88 -16.96 -17.45
C PRO A 44 4.81 -15.84 -16.41
N LEU A 45 5.97 -15.41 -15.93
CA LEU A 45 6.06 -14.21 -15.11
C LEU A 45 5.97 -12.99 -16.03
N VAL A 46 5.00 -12.12 -15.78
CA VAL A 46 4.78 -10.90 -16.55
C VAL A 46 5.16 -9.70 -15.68
N ALA A 47 5.93 -8.77 -16.22
CA ALA A 47 6.08 -7.44 -15.62
C ALA A 47 5.66 -6.37 -16.62
N TYR A 48 4.78 -5.48 -16.15
CA TYR A 48 4.27 -4.36 -16.93
C TYR A 48 5.25 -3.21 -16.95
N LEU A 49 5.44 -2.66 -18.13
CA LEU A 49 6.31 -1.53 -18.42
C LEU A 49 5.49 -0.29 -18.71
N TYR A 50 6.00 0.82 -18.20
CA TYR A 50 5.44 2.15 -18.32
C TYR A 50 6.52 3.05 -18.90
N ARG A 51 6.09 4.04 -19.67
CA ARG A 51 6.97 5.06 -20.22
C ARG A 51 7.42 6.01 -19.11
N VAL A 52 8.74 6.22 -19.03
CA VAL A 52 9.37 7.09 -18.04
C VAL A 52 9.07 8.56 -18.35
N ASP A 53 9.01 8.94 -19.62
CA ASP A 53 8.73 10.31 -20.06
C ASP A 53 7.31 10.78 -19.75
N LEU A 54 6.35 9.85 -19.68
CA LEU A 54 4.96 10.12 -19.27
C LEU A 54 4.74 9.94 -17.76
N ALA A 55 5.77 9.49 -17.04
CA ALA A 55 5.66 9.31 -15.61
C ALA A 55 5.71 10.67 -14.90
N VAL A 56 4.99 10.76 -13.79
CA VAL A 56 4.90 11.99 -13.01
C VAL A 56 5.49 11.76 -11.62
N PRO A 57 5.93 12.80 -10.92
CA PRO A 57 6.40 12.66 -9.55
C PRO A 57 5.37 11.95 -8.65
N VAL A 58 5.89 11.14 -7.75
CA VAL A 58 5.12 10.59 -6.64
C VAL A 58 4.47 11.75 -5.88
N ARG A 59 3.18 11.61 -5.55
CA ARG A 59 2.49 12.62 -4.74
C ARG A 59 3.22 12.73 -3.39
N PRO A 60 3.76 13.91 -3.05
CA PRO A 60 4.45 14.07 -1.78
C PRO A 60 3.48 13.89 -0.62
N MET A 61 4.04 13.50 0.51
CA MET A 61 3.32 13.56 1.78
C MET A 61 3.21 15.03 2.18
N THR A 62 1.98 15.49 2.42
CA THR A 62 1.72 16.89 2.82
C THR A 62 1.35 16.94 4.30
N SER A 63 1.50 18.10 4.94
CA SER A 63 1.10 18.32 6.34
C SER A 63 -0.35 17.89 6.60
N ARG A 64 -1.27 18.21 5.68
CA ARG A 64 -2.68 17.77 5.77
C ARG A 64 -2.82 16.24 5.78
N LYS A 65 -2.06 15.52 4.95
CA LYS A 65 -2.07 14.05 4.95
C LYS A 65 -1.47 13.48 6.24
N TRP A 66 -0.43 14.11 6.78
CA TRP A 66 0.15 13.72 8.07
C TRP A 66 -0.88 13.87 9.20
N GLY A 67 -1.56 15.01 9.27
CA GLY A 67 -2.63 15.25 10.24
C GLY A 67 -3.77 14.25 10.11
N ALA A 68 -4.23 13.98 8.88
CA ALA A 68 -5.28 12.98 8.64
C ALA A 68 -4.86 11.57 9.09
N LEU A 69 -3.62 11.17 8.83
CA LEU A 69 -3.09 9.88 9.30
C LEU A 69 -3.00 9.84 10.83
N ALA A 70 -2.53 10.92 11.46
CA ALA A 70 -2.44 11.02 12.91
C ALA A 70 -3.83 10.92 13.58
N LEU A 71 -4.83 11.63 13.05
CA LEU A 71 -6.22 11.54 13.52
C LEU A 71 -6.80 10.13 13.32
N ALA A 72 -6.56 9.50 12.17
CA ALA A 72 -7.00 8.12 11.92
C ALA A 72 -6.30 7.13 12.87
N MET A 73 -5.06 7.39 13.27
CA MET A 73 -4.35 6.57 14.25
C MET A 73 -4.85 6.81 15.67
N LEU A 74 -5.14 8.05 16.03
CA LEU A 74 -5.75 8.39 17.31
C LEU A 74 -7.09 7.68 17.47
N ALA A 75 -7.97 7.72 16.45
CA ALA A 75 -9.25 7.03 16.48
C ALA A 75 -9.11 5.50 16.66
N ARG A 76 -8.17 4.87 15.94
CA ARG A 76 -7.90 3.42 16.07
C ARG A 76 -7.28 3.02 17.40
N ARG A 77 -6.73 3.98 18.16
CA ARG A 77 -6.01 3.75 19.42
C ARG A 77 -6.78 4.23 20.65
N THR A 78 -7.89 4.92 20.46
CA THR A 78 -8.71 5.45 21.56
C THR A 78 -9.86 4.50 21.82
N CYS A 79 -9.99 4.03 23.07
CA CYS A 79 -11.12 3.18 23.46
C CYS A 79 -12.42 4.00 23.52
N PRO A 80 -13.52 3.55 22.88
CA PRO A 80 -14.79 4.27 22.94
C PRO A 80 -15.41 4.27 24.35
N VAL A 81 -15.07 3.29 25.19
CA VAL A 81 -15.62 3.13 26.56
C VAL A 81 -14.85 3.99 27.56
N CYS A 82 -13.56 3.72 27.76
CA CYS A 82 -12.76 4.44 28.77
C CYS A 82 -12.07 5.72 28.25
N ARG A 83 -12.13 5.98 26.92
CA ARG A 83 -11.53 7.16 26.26
C ARG A 83 -10.01 7.31 26.40
N ILE A 84 -9.32 6.27 26.89
CA ILE A 84 -7.87 6.25 26.98
C ILE A 84 -7.29 5.96 25.58
N THR A 85 -6.24 6.69 25.22
CA THR A 85 -5.44 6.44 24.00
C THR A 85 -4.28 5.51 24.32
N TYR A 86 -4.14 4.44 23.55
CA TYR A 86 -3.09 3.43 23.71
C TYR A 86 -1.98 3.58 22.66
N SER A 87 -0.84 2.92 22.88
CA SER A 87 0.27 2.85 21.90
C SER A 87 -0.01 1.87 20.75
N TYR A 88 -0.99 0.98 20.92
CA TYR A 88 -1.39 -0.05 19.98
C TYR A 88 -2.80 0.21 19.41
N CYS A 89 -3.08 -0.29 18.21
CA CYS A 89 -4.42 -0.24 17.63
C CYS A 89 -5.33 -1.22 18.35
N LEU A 90 -6.53 -0.77 18.75
CA LEU A 90 -7.50 -1.63 19.42
C LEU A 90 -7.90 -2.82 18.54
N PRO A 91 -8.12 -4.02 19.13
CA PRO A 91 -8.59 -5.17 18.38
C PRO A 91 -9.98 -4.93 17.80
N THR A 92 -10.15 -5.17 16.49
CA THR A 92 -11.45 -4.99 15.82
C THR A 92 -12.49 -6.00 16.29
N SER A 93 -12.08 -7.17 16.79
CA SER A 93 -12.96 -8.20 17.34
C SER A 93 -13.64 -7.78 18.64
N LEU A 94 -12.95 -6.99 19.47
CA LEU A 94 -13.48 -6.50 20.75
C LEU A 94 -14.20 -5.17 20.60
N GLY A 95 -13.85 -4.36 19.59
CA GLY A 95 -14.38 -3.00 19.41
C GLY A 95 -13.96 -2.01 20.51
N MET A 96 -13.21 -2.46 21.51
CA MET A 96 -12.74 -1.72 22.67
C MET A 96 -11.35 -2.20 23.11
N CYS A 97 -10.78 -1.58 24.14
CA CYS A 97 -9.48 -2.03 24.66
C CYS A 97 -9.63 -3.34 25.45
N ALA A 98 -8.54 -4.11 25.51
CA ALA A 98 -8.53 -5.40 26.20
C ALA A 98 -8.89 -5.30 27.69
N ALA A 99 -8.53 -4.19 28.35
CA ALA A 99 -8.88 -3.96 29.75
C ALA A 99 -10.40 -3.81 29.96
N CYS A 100 -11.07 -3.07 29.07
CA CYS A 100 -12.54 -2.93 29.14
C CYS A 100 -13.23 -4.26 28.83
N ALA A 101 -12.78 -4.96 27.78
CA ALA A 101 -13.36 -6.26 27.41
C ALA A 101 -13.24 -7.29 28.55
N HIS A 102 -12.06 -7.39 29.16
CA HIS A 102 -11.86 -8.30 30.30
C HIS A 102 -12.77 -7.95 31.48
N SER A 103 -13.00 -6.66 31.75
CA SER A 103 -13.89 -6.24 32.84
C SER A 103 -15.38 -6.56 32.57
N GLU A 104 -15.78 -6.61 31.30
CA GLU A 104 -17.15 -7.02 30.90
C GLU A 104 -17.33 -8.53 31.00
N ASP A 105 -16.33 -9.32 30.57
CA ASP A 105 -16.36 -10.78 30.72
C ASP A 105 -16.51 -11.18 32.19
N GLN A 106 -15.83 -10.50 33.11
CA GLN A 106 -15.94 -10.75 34.55
C GLN A 106 -17.30 -10.36 35.17
N ARG A 107 -18.10 -9.53 34.49
CA ARG A 107 -19.44 -9.13 34.95
C ARG A 107 -20.54 -10.04 34.43
N THR A 108 -20.24 -10.89 33.45
CA THR A 108 -21.20 -11.82 32.88
C THR A 108 -21.13 -13.11 33.70
N PRO A 109 -22.21 -13.53 34.38
CA PRO A 109 -22.21 -14.71 35.25
C PRO A 109 -22.07 -16.04 34.49
#